data_AF-A0A434Z8C8-F1
#
_entry.id   AF-A0A434Z8C8-F1
#
_cell.length_a   1.000
_cell.length_b   1.000
_cell.length_c   1.000
_cell.angle_alpha   90.00
_cell.angle_beta   90.00
_cell.angle_gamma   90.00
#
_symmetry.space_group_name_H-M   'P 1'
#
loop_
_entity.id
_entity.type
_entity.pdbx_description
1 polymer ?
#
loop_
_entity_poly.entity_id
_entity_poly.type
_entity_poly.pdbx_seq_one_letter_code
_entity_poly.pdbx_strand_id
1 'polypeptide(L)'
;GDVKYHLGASSAREFDGNKVHLSLTANPSHLEIVDPVVMGKARAKQDSLFGRSREEIVPLEERAKVLPLLLHGDAAFAGQGVIAEILGLSGLRGHRVAGTLHFIINNQIGFTTNPRFSRSSPYPSDVAKMIEAPIFHVNGDDPEAVVHATKVAIEFRMKFHKPVVVDMFC
;
A
#
# COMPACT_ATOMS: atom_id res chain seq x y z
N GLY A 1 18.02 6.17 18.49
CA GLY A 1 18.21 4.71 18.38
C GLY A 1 16.85 4.05 18.46
N ASP A 2 16.67 2.92 17.79
CA ASP A 2 15.40 2.17 17.73
C ASP A 2 15.70 0.67 17.60
N VAL A 3 14.70 -0.21 17.71
CA VAL A 3 14.87 -1.64 17.45
C VAL A 3 15.16 -1.90 15.96
N LYS A 4 15.90 -2.98 15.68
CA LYS A 4 16.38 -3.30 14.31
C LYS A 4 15.26 -3.31 13.26
N TYR A 5 14.07 -3.78 13.63
CA TYR A 5 12.92 -3.93 12.72
C TYR A 5 12.22 -2.61 12.36
N HIS A 6 12.57 -1.50 13.01
CA HIS A 6 12.03 -0.17 12.70
C HIS A 6 12.93 0.65 11.77
N LEU A 7 14.10 0.11 11.38
CA LEU A 7 15.07 0.85 10.59
C LEU A 7 14.62 0.94 9.13
N GLY A 8 14.61 2.18 8.62
CA GLY A 8 14.42 2.41 7.18
C GLY A 8 15.61 1.92 6.37
N ALA A 9 15.37 1.71 5.07
CA ALA A 9 16.40 1.31 4.11
C ALA A 9 16.26 2.12 2.83
N SER A 10 17.36 2.33 2.11
CA SER A 10 17.35 3.01 0.82
C SER A 10 18.40 2.38 -0.08
N SER A 11 18.00 1.92 -1.27
CA SER A 11 18.91 1.32 -2.24
C SER A 11 18.39 1.48 -3.66
N ALA A 12 19.30 1.68 -4.61
CA ALA A 12 18.98 1.55 -6.03
C ALA A 12 19.27 0.11 -6.47
N ARG A 13 18.36 -0.49 -7.23
CA ARG A 13 18.55 -1.81 -7.84
C ARG A 13 18.21 -1.76 -9.32
N GLU A 14 18.80 -2.67 -10.08
CA GLU A 14 18.53 -2.82 -11.50
C GLU A 14 17.68 -4.07 -11.72
N PHE A 15 16.60 -3.93 -12.49
CA PHE A 15 15.70 -5.00 -12.88
C PHE A 15 15.44 -4.88 -14.39
N ASP A 16 15.85 -5.89 -15.16
CA ASP A 16 15.64 -5.93 -16.61
C ASP A 16 16.13 -4.63 -17.32
N GLY A 17 17.28 -4.10 -16.89
CA GLY A 17 17.85 -2.84 -17.40
C GLY A 17 17.21 -1.55 -16.85
N ASN A 18 16.17 -1.65 -16.02
CA ASN A 18 15.52 -0.53 -15.36
C ASN A 18 16.11 -0.27 -13.98
N LYS A 19 16.55 0.95 -13.72
CA LYS A 19 16.99 1.38 -12.38
C LYS A 19 15.79 1.77 -11.52
N VAL A 20 15.56 1.05 -10.44
CA VAL A 20 14.47 1.28 -9.49
C VAL A 20 15.06 1.67 -8.14
N HIS A 21 14.64 2.81 -7.62
CA HIS A 21 15.03 3.25 -6.28
C HIS A 21 14.03 2.74 -5.22
N LEU A 22 14.46 1.77 -4.42
CA LEU A 22 13.69 1.21 -3.31
C LEU A 22 13.96 1.98 -2.02
N SER A 23 12.89 2.33 -1.30
CA SER A 23 13.00 3.04 -0.02
C SER A 23 11.97 2.50 0.97
N LEU A 24 12.46 1.88 2.04
CA LEU A 24 11.66 1.47 3.19
C LEU A 24 11.67 2.61 4.21
N THR A 25 10.47 3.04 4.62
CA THR A 25 10.30 4.08 5.63
C THR A 25 10.34 3.46 7.02
N ALA A 26 11.07 4.10 7.95
CA ALA A 26 11.09 3.70 9.35
C ALA A 26 9.69 3.84 9.97
N ASN A 27 9.31 2.93 10.86
CA ASN A 27 8.00 2.91 11.50
C ASN A 27 8.13 2.59 12.99
N PRO A 28 7.25 3.14 13.85
CA PRO A 28 7.15 2.69 15.22
C PRO A 28 6.38 1.35 15.30
N SER A 29 6.26 0.79 16.51
CA SER A 29 5.45 -0.43 16.75
C SER A 29 3.94 -0.20 16.67
N HIS A 30 3.48 1.06 16.63
CA HIS A 30 2.05 1.36 16.43
C HIS A 30 1.71 1.01 14.98
N LEU A 31 1.04 -0.13 14.79
CA LEU A 31 0.73 -0.67 13.47
C LEU A 31 -0.03 0.35 12.61
N GLU A 32 0.19 0.30 11.30
CA GLU A 32 -0.42 1.16 10.27
C GLU A 32 -0.10 2.66 10.35
N ILE A 33 0.47 3.18 11.45
CA ILE A 33 0.70 4.63 11.60
C ILE A 33 1.72 5.20 10.60
N VAL A 34 2.53 4.32 10.00
CA VAL A 34 3.52 4.69 8.97
C VAL A 34 2.88 4.88 7.60
N ASP A 35 1.69 4.37 7.35
CA ASP A 35 1.06 4.41 6.04
C ASP A 35 0.82 5.83 5.50
N PRO A 36 0.21 6.76 6.28
CA PRO A 36 0.11 8.15 5.83
C PRO A 36 1.48 8.81 5.64
N VAL A 37 2.51 8.38 6.40
CA VAL A 37 3.88 8.87 6.24
C VAL A 37 4.48 8.40 4.91
N VAL A 38 4.26 7.14 4.53
CA VAL A 38 4.68 6.59 3.23
C VAL A 38 3.95 7.31 2.10
N MET A 39 2.64 7.55 2.22
CA MET A 39 1.88 8.31 1.24
C MET A 39 2.41 9.74 1.07
N GLY A 40 2.65 10.45 2.18
CA GLY A 40 3.22 11.80 2.15
C GLY A 40 4.62 11.83 1.52
N LYS A 41 5.47 10.85 1.86
CA LYS A 41 6.81 10.71 1.26
C LYS A 41 6.75 10.39 -0.24
N ALA A 42 5.85 9.50 -0.65
CA ALA A 42 5.63 9.19 -2.06
C ALA A 42 5.13 10.42 -2.82
N ARG A 43 4.18 11.15 -2.25
CA ARG A 43 3.66 12.41 -2.79
C ARG A 43 4.76 13.44 -3.02
N ALA A 44 5.61 13.66 -2.01
CA ALA A 44 6.75 14.57 -2.12
C ALA A 44 7.75 14.13 -3.20
N LYS A 45 8.04 12.83 -3.30
CA LYS A 45 8.92 12.28 -4.36
C LYS A 45 8.34 12.46 -5.75
N GLN A 46 7.03 12.25 -5.94
CA GLN A 46 6.35 12.48 -7.21
C GLN A 46 6.48 13.95 -7.64
N ASP A 47 6.24 14.87 -6.71
CA ASP A 47 6.33 16.30 -6.98
C ASP A 47 7.79 16.72 -7.30
N SER A 48 8.76 16.15 -6.57
CA SER A 48 10.19 16.39 -6.82
C SER A 48 10.69 15.81 -8.14
N LEU A 49 10.24 14.62 -8.54
CA LEU A 49 10.65 13.97 -9.80
C LEU A 49 10.08 14.68 -11.02
N PHE A 50 8.87 15.24 -10.91
CA PHE A 50 8.26 16.00 -11.99
C PHE A 50 8.88 17.39 -12.17
N GLY A 51 9.44 17.99 -11.10
CA GLY A 51 10.09 19.31 -11.16
C GLY A 51 9.11 20.49 -11.07
N ARG A 52 8.07 20.36 -10.25
CA ARG A 52 6.93 21.28 -10.20
C ARG A 52 7.25 22.62 -9.51
N SER A 53 6.83 23.75 -10.11
CA SER A 53 6.61 25.01 -9.38
C SER A 53 5.30 24.91 -8.56
N ARG A 54 5.08 25.73 -7.52
CA ARG A 54 3.95 25.55 -6.55
C ARG A 54 2.55 25.44 -7.20
N GLU A 55 2.37 25.85 -8.46
CA GLU A 55 1.06 26.03 -9.10
C GLU A 55 0.65 24.90 -10.07
N GLU A 56 1.56 24.07 -10.61
CA GLU A 56 1.22 23.09 -11.67
C GLU A 56 0.68 21.71 -11.25
N ILE A 57 -0.53 21.32 -11.62
CA ILE A 57 -1.04 19.97 -11.29
C ILE A 57 -0.19 18.88 -11.96
N VAL A 58 0.51 18.04 -11.18
CA VAL A 58 1.24 16.87 -11.71
C VAL A 58 0.24 15.84 -12.28
N PRO A 59 0.37 15.45 -13.57
CA PRO A 59 -0.44 14.40 -14.20
C PRO A 59 -0.36 13.07 -13.45
N LEU A 60 -1.40 12.23 -13.55
CA LEU A 60 -1.45 10.97 -12.80
C LEU A 60 -0.43 9.96 -13.33
N GLU A 61 -0.15 9.99 -14.62
CA GLU A 61 0.83 9.17 -15.33
C GLU A 61 2.25 9.48 -14.82
N GLU A 62 2.53 10.76 -14.58
CA GLU A 62 3.80 11.22 -14.01
C GLU A 62 3.91 10.83 -12.53
N ARG A 63 2.82 10.96 -11.76
CA ARG A 63 2.76 10.48 -10.38
C ARG A 63 2.96 8.96 -10.30
N ALA A 64 2.45 8.22 -11.28
CA ALA A 64 2.50 6.75 -11.30
C ALA A 64 3.93 6.20 -11.34
N LYS A 65 4.94 6.99 -11.74
CA LYS A 65 6.37 6.62 -11.70
C LYS A 65 6.89 6.31 -10.30
N VAL A 66 6.21 6.79 -9.25
CA VAL A 66 6.45 6.40 -7.86
C VAL A 66 5.30 5.52 -7.39
N LEU A 67 5.61 4.30 -6.94
CA LEU A 67 4.65 3.35 -6.38
C LEU A 67 4.81 3.31 -4.85
N PRO A 68 3.80 3.78 -4.08
CA PRO A 68 3.69 3.44 -2.68
C PRO A 68 3.15 2.01 -2.55
N LEU A 69 3.96 1.14 -1.95
CA LEU A 69 3.59 -0.22 -1.53
C LEU A 69 3.44 -0.22 -0.01
N LEU A 70 2.29 -0.69 0.48
CA LEU A 70 1.95 -0.77 1.90
C LEU A 70 1.71 -2.24 2.25
N LEU A 71 2.39 -2.72 3.29
CA LEU A 71 2.28 -4.09 3.79
C LEU A 71 1.55 -4.06 5.13
N HIS A 72 0.56 -4.93 5.28
CA HIS A 72 -0.32 -4.93 6.45
C HIS A 72 -0.47 -6.33 7.04
N GLY A 73 -0.77 -6.41 8.34
CA GLY A 73 -1.36 -7.60 8.94
C GLY A 73 -2.88 -7.54 8.86
N ASP A 74 -3.56 -8.69 8.79
CA ASP A 74 -5.03 -8.76 8.65
C ASP A 74 -5.78 -8.04 9.77
N ALA A 75 -5.40 -8.27 11.03
CA ALA A 75 -6.07 -7.69 12.17
C ALA A 75 -5.87 -6.16 12.26
N ALA A 76 -4.67 -5.69 11.93
CA ALA A 76 -4.34 -4.27 11.97
C ALA A 76 -5.00 -3.50 10.83
N PHE A 77 -5.00 -4.06 9.62
CA PHE A 77 -5.67 -3.47 8.45
C PHE A 77 -7.17 -3.25 8.68
N ALA A 78 -7.84 -4.23 9.29
CA ALA A 78 -9.27 -4.14 9.61
C ALA A 78 -9.57 -3.26 10.84
N GLY A 79 -8.64 -3.17 11.79
CA GLY A 79 -8.88 -2.57 13.11
C GLY A 79 -8.39 -1.13 13.29
N GLN A 80 -7.37 -0.69 12.56
CA GLN A 80 -6.81 0.66 12.72
C GLN A 80 -7.53 1.67 11.82
N GLY A 81 -8.17 2.67 12.44
CA GLY A 81 -8.94 3.70 11.71
C GLY A 81 -8.13 4.52 10.70
N VAL A 82 -6.81 4.63 10.89
CA VAL A 82 -5.89 5.31 9.96
C VAL A 82 -5.96 4.71 8.55
N ILE A 83 -6.26 3.41 8.41
CA ILE A 83 -6.43 2.75 7.11
C ILE A 83 -7.64 3.33 6.36
N ALA A 84 -8.78 3.45 7.02
CA ALA A 84 -9.96 4.07 6.43
C ALA A 84 -9.69 5.54 6.06
N GLU A 85 -9.00 6.29 6.94
CA GLU A 85 -8.62 7.68 6.66
C GLU A 85 -7.79 7.80 5.38
N ILE A 86 -6.70 7.03 5.24
CA ILE A 86 -5.82 7.13 4.06
C ILE A 86 -6.50 6.66 2.77
N LEU A 87 -7.37 5.64 2.86
CA LEU A 87 -8.18 5.19 1.73
C LEU A 87 -9.13 6.31 1.30
N GLY A 88 -9.78 7.00 2.24
CA GLY A 88 -10.70 8.10 1.96
C GLY A 88 -10.00 9.31 1.33
N LEU A 89 -8.75 9.55 1.71
CA LEU A 89 -7.91 10.62 1.12
C LEU A 89 -7.35 10.25 -0.26
N SER A 90 -7.33 8.97 -0.63
CA SER A 90 -6.59 8.46 -1.80
C SER A 90 -7.02 9.07 -3.15
N GLY A 91 -8.28 9.52 -3.27
CA GLY A 91 -8.81 10.18 -4.46
C GLY A 91 -8.64 11.71 -4.48
N LEU A 92 -8.31 12.32 -3.34
CA LEU A 92 -8.31 13.78 -3.21
C LEU A 92 -7.10 14.42 -3.88
N ARG A 93 -7.30 15.54 -4.58
CA ARG A 93 -6.21 16.25 -5.29
C ARG A 93 -4.99 16.54 -4.40
N GLY A 94 -5.22 16.93 -3.14
CA GLY A 94 -4.17 17.25 -2.17
C GLY A 94 -3.36 16.03 -1.68
N HIS A 95 -3.92 14.82 -1.77
CA HIS A 95 -3.38 13.64 -1.10
C HIS A 95 -3.08 12.47 -2.05
N ARG A 96 -3.75 12.39 -3.20
CA ARG A 96 -3.62 11.29 -4.16
C ARG A 96 -2.18 11.06 -4.62
N VAL A 97 -1.82 9.80 -4.75
CA VAL A 97 -0.48 9.32 -5.17
C VAL A 97 -0.56 8.41 -6.40
N ALA A 98 -1.58 8.59 -7.23
CA ALA A 98 -1.89 7.75 -8.39
C ALA A 98 -2.08 6.26 -8.03
N GLY A 99 -2.73 6.00 -6.90
CA GLY A 99 -3.02 4.65 -6.40
C GLY A 99 -1.86 4.03 -5.63
N THR A 100 -2.21 3.43 -4.49
CA THR A 100 -1.37 2.60 -3.62
C THR A 100 -1.59 1.12 -3.92
N LEU A 101 -0.55 0.30 -3.76
CA LEU A 101 -0.72 -1.15 -3.65
C LEU A 101 -0.74 -1.51 -2.16
N HIS A 102 -1.84 -2.08 -1.70
CA HIS A 102 -1.98 -2.64 -0.35
C HIS A 102 -1.81 -4.15 -0.44
N PHE A 103 -0.87 -4.71 0.31
CA PHE A 103 -0.65 -6.15 0.38
C PHE A 103 -0.87 -6.61 1.82
N ILE A 104 -1.96 -7.32 2.04
CA ILE A 104 -2.32 -7.85 3.35
C ILE A 104 -1.72 -9.25 3.47
N ILE A 105 -0.87 -9.44 4.47
CA ILE A 105 -0.37 -10.74 4.89
C ILE A 105 -1.41 -11.30 5.87
N ASN A 106 -2.35 -12.07 5.33
CA ASN A 106 -3.48 -12.59 6.07
C ASN A 106 -3.20 -14.00 6.56
N ASN A 107 -2.46 -14.06 7.67
CA ASN A 107 -2.14 -15.29 8.40
C ASN A 107 -3.28 -15.74 9.35
N GLN A 108 -4.47 -15.13 9.22
CA GLN A 108 -5.68 -15.51 9.92
C GLN A 108 -5.58 -15.42 11.45
N ILE A 109 -4.68 -14.59 12.00
CA ILE A 109 -4.58 -14.38 13.46
C ILE A 109 -3.92 -13.05 13.83
N GLY A 110 -4.57 -12.30 14.73
CA GLY A 110 -4.00 -11.11 15.37
C GLY A 110 -3.48 -11.42 16.77
N PHE A 111 -2.21 -11.78 16.91
CA PHE A 111 -1.62 -12.27 18.17
C PHE A 111 -2.36 -13.53 18.69
N THR A 112 -3.30 -13.39 19.63
CA THR A 112 -4.16 -14.49 20.11
C THR A 112 -5.60 -14.39 19.60
N THR A 113 -5.92 -13.33 18.85
CA THR A 113 -7.28 -13.00 18.43
C THR A 113 -7.61 -13.68 17.11
N ASN A 114 -8.65 -14.52 17.12
CA ASN A 114 -9.19 -15.10 15.90
C ASN A 114 -9.89 -14.01 15.05
N PRO A 115 -9.80 -14.07 13.71
CA PRO A 115 -10.53 -13.24 12.75
C PRO A 115 -11.96 -12.87 13.10
N ARG A 116 -12.75 -13.83 13.62
CA ARG A 116 -14.14 -13.62 14.01
C ARG A 116 -14.31 -12.58 15.12
N PHE A 117 -13.27 -12.31 15.90
CA PHE A 117 -13.25 -11.34 16.99
C PHE A 117 -12.46 -10.07 16.66
N SER A 118 -11.78 -10.00 15.50
CA SER A 118 -11.01 -8.82 15.09
C SER A 118 -11.74 -7.92 14.08
N ARG A 119 -12.80 -8.43 13.43
CA ARG A 119 -13.56 -7.69 12.41
C ARG A 119 -15.01 -8.13 12.33
N SER A 120 -15.86 -7.24 11.80
CA SER A 120 -17.31 -7.45 11.67
C SER A 120 -17.74 -7.83 10.24
N SER A 121 -16.79 -8.17 9.37
CA SER A 121 -17.03 -8.54 7.98
C SER A 121 -16.17 -9.75 7.58
N PRO A 122 -16.47 -10.45 6.48
CA PRO A 122 -15.77 -11.68 6.12
C PRO A 122 -14.26 -11.50 5.90
N TYR A 123 -13.84 -10.41 5.26
CA TYR A 123 -12.45 -10.21 4.85
C TYR A 123 -11.82 -9.00 5.54
N PRO A 124 -10.51 -9.05 5.91
CA PRO A 124 -9.83 -7.89 6.44
C PRO A 124 -9.79 -6.74 5.42
N SER A 125 -9.75 -7.09 4.13
CA SER A 125 -9.76 -6.15 3.01
C SER A 125 -11.07 -5.38 2.81
N ASP A 126 -12.14 -5.71 3.53
CA ASP A 126 -13.46 -5.08 3.32
C ASP A 126 -13.48 -3.57 3.60
N VAL A 127 -12.55 -3.06 4.42
CA VAL A 127 -12.36 -1.62 4.61
C VAL A 127 -12.09 -0.90 3.28
N ALA A 128 -11.43 -1.55 2.31
CA ALA A 128 -11.13 -0.97 1.01
C ALA A 128 -12.36 -0.80 0.10
N LYS A 129 -13.48 -1.47 0.42
CA LYS A 129 -14.75 -1.31 -0.29
C LYS A 129 -15.33 0.09 -0.14
N MET A 130 -14.95 0.85 0.89
CA MET A 130 -15.42 2.22 1.11
C MET A 130 -15.08 3.18 -0.07
N ILE A 131 -14.03 2.87 -0.83
CA ILE A 131 -13.62 3.61 -2.04
C ILE A 131 -13.77 2.78 -3.32
N GLU A 132 -14.45 1.63 -3.24
CA GLU A 132 -14.62 0.69 -4.34
C GLU A 132 -13.29 0.23 -4.95
N ALA A 133 -12.25 0.07 -4.13
CA ALA A 133 -10.97 -0.47 -4.59
C ALA A 133 -11.14 -1.95 -4.97
N PRO A 134 -10.54 -2.42 -6.08
CA PRO A 134 -10.50 -3.85 -6.38
C PRO A 134 -9.67 -4.59 -5.33
N ILE A 135 -10.14 -5.79 -5.02
CA ILE A 135 -9.55 -6.68 -4.02
C ILE A 135 -9.32 -8.04 -4.70
N PHE A 136 -8.08 -8.52 -4.62
CA PHE A 136 -7.69 -9.85 -5.09
C PHE A 136 -7.39 -10.72 -3.87
N HIS A 137 -8.24 -11.72 -3.62
CA HIS A 137 -7.97 -12.75 -2.62
C HIS A 137 -7.15 -13.86 -3.28
N VAL A 138 -6.02 -14.22 -2.69
CA VAL A 138 -5.11 -15.22 -3.26
C VAL A 138 -4.58 -16.16 -2.20
N ASN A 139 -4.41 -17.43 -2.58
CA ASN A 139 -3.83 -18.45 -1.72
C ASN A 139 -2.31 -18.33 -1.70
N GLY A 140 -1.73 -18.07 -0.53
CA GLY A 140 -0.28 -17.97 -0.32
C GLY A 140 0.47 -19.29 -0.50
N ASP A 141 -0.21 -20.43 -0.41
CA ASP A 141 0.36 -21.75 -0.74
C ASP A 141 0.55 -21.96 -2.26
N ASP A 142 0.00 -21.07 -3.08
CA ASP A 142 0.22 -21.02 -4.53
C ASP A 142 1.01 -19.74 -4.90
N PRO A 143 2.35 -19.80 -4.89
CA PRO A 143 3.17 -18.63 -5.17
C PRO A 143 3.03 -18.10 -6.60
N GLU A 144 2.67 -18.94 -7.57
CA GLU A 144 2.43 -18.50 -8.96
C GLU A 144 1.14 -17.68 -9.04
N ALA A 145 0.08 -18.11 -8.34
CA ALA A 145 -1.15 -17.33 -8.21
C ALA A 145 -0.90 -15.99 -7.50
N VAL A 146 -0.08 -15.94 -6.45
CA VAL A 146 0.30 -14.68 -5.78
C VAL A 146 0.99 -13.72 -6.74
N VAL A 147 1.93 -14.21 -7.54
CA VAL A 147 2.61 -13.40 -8.58
C VAL A 147 1.61 -12.92 -9.62
N HIS A 148 0.70 -13.77 -10.09
CA HIS A 148 -0.31 -13.40 -11.07
C HIS A 148 -1.27 -12.34 -10.54
N ALA A 149 -1.84 -12.53 -9.34
CA ALA A 149 -2.74 -11.57 -8.70
C ALA A 149 -2.05 -10.20 -8.51
N THR A 150 -0.77 -10.22 -8.10
CA THR A 150 0.01 -8.99 -7.92
C THR A 150 0.27 -8.27 -9.24
N LYS A 151 0.54 -9.01 -10.34
CA LYS A 151 0.66 -8.43 -11.68
C LYS A 151 -0.62 -7.74 -12.11
N VAL A 152 -1.77 -8.43 -11.99
CA VAL A 152 -3.08 -7.86 -12.33
C VAL A 152 -3.40 -6.63 -11.47
N ALA A 153 -3.07 -6.66 -10.17
CA ALA A 153 -3.23 -5.51 -9.28
C ALA A 153 -2.39 -4.30 -9.73
N ILE A 154 -1.12 -4.51 -10.08
CA ILE A 154 -0.26 -3.44 -10.61
C ILE A 154 -0.79 -2.91 -11.94
N GLU A 155 -1.22 -3.78 -12.86
CA GLU A 155 -1.81 -3.36 -14.14
C GLU A 155 -3.07 -2.50 -13.93
N PHE A 156 -3.96 -2.88 -13.02
CA PHE A 156 -5.11 -2.07 -12.63
C PHE A 156 -4.66 -0.70 -12.12
N ARG A 157 -3.72 -0.67 -11.16
CA ARG A 157 -3.21 0.58 -10.59
C ARG A 157 -2.58 1.48 -11.67
N MET A 158 -1.83 0.90 -12.60
CA MET A 158 -1.19 1.64 -13.69
C MET A 158 -2.20 2.19 -14.69
N LYS A 159 -3.29 1.47 -14.97
CA LYS A 159 -4.33 1.89 -15.92
C LYS A 159 -5.32 2.89 -15.33
N PHE A 160 -5.68 2.73 -14.07
CA PHE A 160 -6.78 3.50 -13.45
C PHE A 160 -6.32 4.47 -12.36
N HIS A 161 -5.06 4.41 -11.92
CA HIS A 161 -4.47 5.30 -10.92
C HIS A 161 -5.23 5.33 -9.58
N LYS A 162 -5.85 4.20 -9.23
CA LYS A 162 -6.61 3.99 -8.00
C LYS A 162 -5.92 2.97 -7.09
N PRO A 163 -6.16 3.01 -5.76
CA PRO A 163 -5.72 1.97 -4.85
C PRO A 163 -6.21 0.59 -5.26
N VAL A 164 -5.44 -0.43 -4.91
CA VAL A 164 -5.76 -1.85 -5.12
C VAL A 164 -5.26 -2.66 -3.93
N VAL A 165 -5.98 -3.72 -3.59
CA VAL A 165 -5.66 -4.61 -2.47
C VAL A 165 -5.38 -6.03 -2.97
N VAL A 166 -4.30 -6.62 -2.49
CA VAL A 166 -4.04 -8.06 -2.55
C VAL A 166 -4.16 -8.60 -1.12
N ASP A 167 -5.10 -9.50 -0.91
CA ASP A 167 -5.33 -10.22 0.34
C ASP A 167 -4.79 -11.64 0.20
N MET A 168 -3.57 -11.85 0.70
CA MET A 168 -2.87 -13.14 0.60
C MET A 168 -3.14 -13.97 1.85
N PHE A 169 -3.92 -15.04 1.71
CA PHE A 169 -4.18 -16.00 2.77
C PHE A 169 -2.94 -16.87 3.00
N CYS A 170 -2.50 -16.99 4.25
CA CYS A 170 -1.38 -17.84 4.65
C CYS A 170 -1.53 -18.35 6.09
#